data_AF-A0A9X1URW3-F1
#
_entry.id   AF-A0A9X1URW3-F1
#
_cell.length_a   1.000
_cell.length_b   1.000
_cell.length_c   1.000
_cell.angle_alpha   90.00
_cell.angle_beta   90.00
_cell.angle_gamma   90.00
#
_symmetry.space_group_name_H-M   'P 1'
#
loop_
_entity.id
_entity.type
_entity.pdbx_description
1 polymer ?
#
loop_
_entity_poly.entity_id
_entity_poly.type
_entity_poly.pdbx_seq_one_letter_code
_entity_poly.pdbx_strand_id
1 'polypeptide(L)'
;MSASEHDYYKSGFYDSDDAFMQAALDVAAEGGQLGEVPVGAVIVHQGTIIAKGYNQPILSHDATAHAEIVAIRRACQYFDNYRLPADCELFVTLEPCTMCLGAIIHARVSRLVFAATEPKAGMIVSQQDFSQVTFYNHFLTVEQGLMAEQSRALLQDFFRHRREQKKQMRQQLRTNQ
;
A
#
# COMPACT_ATOMS: atom_id res chain seq x y z
N MET A 1 23.32 -27.29 25.29
CA MET A 1 21.87 -27.01 25.47
C MET A 1 21.81 -25.65 26.15
N SER A 2 21.27 -24.56 25.62
CA SER A 2 20.51 -24.26 24.40
C SER A 2 20.67 -22.76 24.10
N ALA A 3 20.63 -22.44 22.80
CA ALA A 3 20.48 -21.13 22.14
C ALA A 3 19.74 -20.07 22.98
N SER A 4 20.36 -18.94 23.32
CA SER A 4 20.56 -17.70 22.54
C SER A 4 19.42 -16.67 22.73
N GLU A 5 19.62 -15.78 23.70
CA GLU A 5 18.88 -14.52 23.88
C GLU A 5 19.34 -13.49 22.82
N HIS A 6 18.96 -13.69 21.56
CA HIS A 6 19.11 -12.68 20.51
C HIS A 6 17.76 -12.48 19.82
N ASP A 7 17.19 -11.29 20.03
CA ASP A 7 16.31 -10.51 19.13
C ASP A 7 15.13 -9.84 19.86
N TYR A 8 15.46 -8.90 20.75
CA TYR A 8 14.51 -7.89 21.24
C TYR A 8 14.62 -6.61 20.40
N TYR A 9 14.17 -6.67 19.15
CA TYR A 9 13.92 -5.51 18.28
C TYR A 9 12.65 -5.70 17.40
N LYS A 10 11.51 -6.08 17.99
CA LYS A 10 10.18 -5.89 17.36
C LYS A 10 9.36 -4.90 18.21
N SER A 11 9.48 -3.60 17.97
CA SER A 11 8.54 -2.61 18.52
C SER A 11 7.46 -2.30 17.48
N GLY A 12 6.23 -2.76 17.70
CA GLY A 12 5.02 -2.23 17.03
C GLY A 12 4.35 -3.08 15.94
N PHE A 13 4.60 -4.39 15.86
CA PHE A 13 3.89 -5.26 14.91
C PHE A 13 3.56 -6.62 15.52
N TYR A 14 2.46 -7.23 15.10
CA TYR A 14 2.12 -8.61 15.41
C TYR A 14 2.89 -9.57 14.50
N ASP A 15 3.15 -10.80 14.95
CA ASP A 15 3.85 -11.80 14.14
C ASP A 15 3.11 -12.15 12.84
N SER A 16 1.79 -12.01 12.81
CA SER A 16 0.98 -12.19 11.59
C SER A 16 1.15 -11.07 10.56
N ASP A 17 1.59 -9.89 10.97
CA ASP A 17 1.65 -8.71 10.09
C ASP A 17 2.64 -8.91 8.94
N ASP A 18 3.73 -9.63 9.19
CA ASP A 18 4.74 -9.97 8.18
C ASP A 18 4.09 -10.70 6.98
N ALA A 19 3.17 -11.63 7.26
CA ALA A 19 2.47 -12.38 6.21
C ALA A 19 1.51 -11.49 5.40
N PHE A 20 0.84 -10.54 6.04
CA PHE A 20 -0.09 -9.64 5.37
C PHE A 20 0.64 -8.58 4.54
N MET A 21 1.74 -8.03 5.04
CA MET A 21 2.56 -7.10 4.26
C MET A 21 3.27 -7.81 3.11
N GLN A 22 3.74 -9.04 3.30
CA GLN A 22 4.25 -9.86 2.20
C GLN A 22 3.18 -10.07 1.12
N ALA A 23 1.94 -10.38 1.50
CA ALA A 23 0.84 -10.50 0.54
C ALA A 23 0.55 -9.18 -0.21
N ALA A 24 0.69 -8.03 0.45
CA ALA A 24 0.57 -6.72 -0.21
C ALA A 24 1.72 -6.48 -1.20
N LEU A 25 2.96 -6.89 -0.88
CA LEU A 25 4.11 -6.83 -1.79
C LEU A 25 3.93 -7.73 -3.02
N ASP A 26 3.38 -8.94 -2.84
CA ASP A 26 3.09 -9.85 -3.94
C ASP A 26 2.07 -9.23 -4.91
N VAL A 27 0.99 -8.65 -4.35
CA VAL A 27 -0.03 -7.91 -5.12
C VAL A 27 0.56 -6.69 -5.83
N ALA A 28 1.48 -5.98 -5.18
CA ALA A 28 2.21 -4.86 -5.80
C ALA A 28 3.05 -5.31 -7.00
N ALA A 29 3.74 -6.45 -6.86
CA ALA A 29 4.54 -7.03 -7.93
C ALA A 29 3.70 -7.48 -9.12
N GLU A 30 2.52 -8.06 -8.88
CA GLU A 30 1.54 -8.39 -9.94
C GLU A 30 1.15 -7.15 -10.75
N GLY A 31 0.79 -6.04 -10.09
CA GLY A 31 0.49 -4.77 -10.76
C GLY A 31 1.69 -4.21 -11.53
N GLY A 32 2.88 -4.31 -10.96
CA GLY A 32 4.15 -3.93 -11.58
C GLY A 32 4.43 -4.65 -12.90
N GLN A 33 4.14 -5.96 -12.97
CA GLN A 33 4.28 -6.77 -14.18
C GLN A 33 3.34 -6.32 -15.31
N LEU A 34 2.18 -5.76 -14.96
CA LEU A 34 1.24 -5.17 -15.91
C LEU A 34 1.59 -3.73 -16.31
N GLY A 35 2.73 -3.22 -15.83
CA GLY A 35 3.22 -1.88 -16.12
C GLY A 35 2.65 -0.79 -15.21
N GLU A 36 1.92 -1.12 -14.16
CA GLU A 36 1.48 -0.11 -13.20
C GLU A 36 2.57 0.20 -12.17
N VAL A 37 2.52 1.37 -11.52
CA VAL A 37 3.40 1.63 -10.38
C VAL A 37 3.14 0.54 -9.32
N PRO A 38 4.18 -0.17 -8.83
CA PRO A 38 3.99 -1.37 -8.01
C PRO A 38 3.66 -1.00 -6.57
N VAL A 39 2.41 -0.63 -6.34
CA VAL A 39 1.82 -0.43 -5.02
C VAL A 39 0.70 -1.46 -4.86
N GLY A 40 0.70 -2.13 -3.71
CA GLY A 40 -0.26 -3.18 -3.38
C GLY A 40 -0.82 -2.97 -1.99
N ALA A 41 -2.05 -3.42 -1.79
CA ALA A 41 -2.77 -3.32 -0.54
C ALA A 41 -3.62 -4.57 -0.30
N VAL A 42 -3.77 -4.95 0.96
CA VAL A 42 -4.68 -6.00 1.40
C VAL A 42 -5.50 -5.51 2.59
N ILE A 43 -6.78 -5.91 2.64
CA ILE A 43 -7.63 -5.72 3.81
C ILE A 43 -7.80 -7.06 4.51
N VAL A 44 -7.52 -7.06 5.80
CA VAL A 44 -7.61 -8.19 6.71
C VAL A 44 -8.79 -7.97 7.63
N HIS A 45 -9.58 -9.01 7.85
CA HIS A 45 -10.62 -9.05 8.87
C HIS A 45 -10.50 -10.36 9.63
N GLN A 46 -10.37 -10.28 10.95
CA GLN A 46 -10.22 -11.46 11.82
C GLN A 46 -9.08 -12.39 11.37
N GLY A 47 -7.91 -11.80 11.05
CA GLY A 47 -6.72 -12.52 10.60
C GLY A 47 -6.82 -13.13 9.19
N THR A 48 -7.88 -12.84 8.43
CA THR A 48 -8.08 -13.35 7.07
C THR A 48 -8.06 -12.21 6.06
N ILE A 49 -7.28 -12.36 4.98
CA ILE A 49 -7.33 -11.41 3.85
C ILE A 49 -8.66 -11.57 3.12
N ILE A 50 -9.51 -10.54 3.18
CA ILE A 50 -10.82 -10.50 2.52
C ILE A 50 -10.79 -9.76 1.18
N ALA A 51 -9.83 -8.86 0.99
CA ALA A 51 -9.69 -8.09 -0.22
C ALA A 51 -8.22 -7.77 -0.51
N LYS A 52 -7.91 -7.67 -1.80
CA LYS A 52 -6.60 -7.28 -2.33
C LYS A 52 -6.80 -6.16 -3.35
N GLY A 53 -5.84 -5.27 -3.52
CA GLY A 53 -5.85 -4.25 -4.56
C GLY A 53 -4.44 -3.86 -4.95
N TYR A 54 -4.19 -3.68 -6.24
CA TYR A 54 -2.97 -3.04 -6.73
C TYR A 54 -3.32 -1.75 -7.43
N ASN A 55 -2.36 -0.83 -7.48
CA ASN A 55 -2.49 0.42 -8.21
C ASN A 55 -2.68 0.13 -9.70
N GLN A 56 -3.77 0.60 -10.30
CA GLN A 56 -4.13 0.31 -11.70
C GLN A 56 -4.73 1.47 -12.51
N PRO A 57 -4.29 2.74 -12.34
CA PRO A 57 -4.91 3.88 -12.99
C PRO A 57 -4.74 3.90 -14.51
N ILE A 58 -3.69 3.30 -15.07
CA ILE A 58 -3.45 3.27 -16.51
C ILE A 58 -4.38 2.26 -17.17
N LEU A 59 -4.42 1.04 -16.65
CA LEU A 59 -5.19 -0.09 -17.20
C LEU A 59 -6.70 0.12 -17.05
N SER A 60 -7.13 0.69 -15.92
CA SER A 60 -8.55 0.92 -15.64
C SER A 60 -9.07 2.25 -16.17
N HIS A 61 -8.18 3.13 -16.66
CA HIS A 61 -8.51 4.51 -17.03
C HIS A 61 -9.23 5.28 -15.90
N ASP A 62 -8.90 4.94 -14.65
CA ASP A 62 -9.50 5.52 -13.44
C ASP A 62 -8.41 6.14 -12.57
N ALA A 63 -8.39 7.47 -12.51
CA ALA A 63 -7.42 8.22 -11.71
C ALA A 63 -7.49 7.91 -10.20
N THR A 64 -8.59 7.29 -9.73
CA THR A 64 -8.79 6.91 -8.34
C THR A 64 -8.36 5.48 -8.03
N ALA A 65 -8.00 4.67 -9.03
CA ALA A 65 -7.71 3.24 -8.88
C ALA A 65 -6.34 2.95 -8.26
N HIS A 66 -6.04 3.59 -7.12
CA HIS A 66 -4.93 3.26 -6.25
C HIS A 66 -5.20 1.95 -5.50
N ALA A 67 -4.14 1.31 -5.01
CA ALA A 67 -4.20 0.01 -4.35
C ALA A 67 -5.22 0.00 -3.19
N GLU A 68 -5.17 1.03 -2.34
CA GLU A 68 -6.04 1.20 -1.18
C GLU A 68 -7.51 1.34 -1.59
N ILE A 69 -7.80 2.16 -2.61
CA ILE A 69 -9.15 2.37 -3.12
C ILE A 69 -9.71 1.07 -3.71
N VAL A 70 -8.91 0.34 -4.47
CA VAL A 70 -9.31 -0.95 -5.07
C VAL A 70 -9.60 -1.98 -3.98
N ALA A 71 -8.73 -2.08 -2.96
CA ALA A 71 -8.93 -2.99 -1.83
C ALA A 71 -10.19 -2.62 -1.02
N ILE A 72 -10.37 -1.34 -0.68
CA ILE A 72 -11.54 -0.84 0.06
C ILE A 72 -12.82 -1.13 -0.71
N ARG A 73 -12.88 -0.82 -2.01
CA ARG A 73 -14.08 -1.10 -2.84
C ARG A 73 -14.45 -2.58 -2.81
N ARG A 74 -13.47 -3.47 -2.92
CA ARG A 74 -13.67 -4.93 -2.85
C ARG A 74 -14.13 -5.39 -1.46
N ALA A 75 -13.56 -4.85 -0.39
CA ALA A 75 -13.99 -5.17 0.97
C ALA A 75 -15.42 -4.67 1.27
N CYS A 76 -15.78 -3.47 0.81
CA CYS A 76 -17.14 -2.96 0.95
C CYS A 76 -18.16 -3.83 0.19
N GLN A 77 -17.80 -4.32 -1.00
CA GLN A 77 -18.61 -5.28 -1.75
C GLN A 77 -18.73 -6.63 -1.03
N TYR A 78 -17.63 -7.12 -0.43
CA TYR A 78 -17.63 -8.36 0.33
C TYR A 78 -18.61 -8.33 1.51
N PHE A 79 -18.71 -7.19 2.22
CA PHE A 79 -19.63 -7.03 3.35
C PHE A 79 -21.01 -6.46 2.98
N ASP A 80 -21.23 -6.10 1.72
CA ASP A 80 -22.39 -5.32 1.27
C ASP A 80 -22.61 -4.07 2.14
N ASN A 81 -21.52 -3.38 2.50
CA ASN A 81 -21.55 -2.23 3.38
C ASN A 81 -20.36 -1.28 3.11
N TYR A 82 -20.62 0.02 3.05
CA TYR A 82 -19.55 1.01 2.87
C TYR A 82 -18.70 1.23 4.13
N ARG A 83 -19.23 0.86 5.31
CA ARG A 83 -18.48 0.83 6.57
C ARG A 83 -17.99 -0.58 6.78
N LEU A 84 -16.68 -0.75 6.84
CA LEU A 84 -16.08 -2.00 7.20
C LEU A 84 -16.39 -2.30 8.68
N PRO A 85 -16.61 -3.57 9.04
CA PRO A 85 -16.72 -3.98 10.44
C PRO A 85 -15.53 -3.54 11.28
N ALA A 86 -15.72 -3.57 12.60
CA ALA A 86 -14.59 -3.48 13.52
C ALA A 86 -13.53 -4.53 13.18
N ASP A 87 -12.28 -4.26 13.52
CA ASP A 87 -11.14 -5.17 13.27
C ASP A 87 -10.82 -5.39 11.78
N CYS A 88 -11.25 -4.49 10.89
CA CYS A 88 -10.76 -4.42 9.52
C CYS A 88 -9.48 -3.58 9.43
N GLU A 89 -8.38 -4.23 9.09
CA GLU A 89 -7.04 -3.65 9.02
C GLU A 89 -6.58 -3.55 7.56
N LEU A 90 -5.91 -2.47 7.20
CA LEU A 90 -5.35 -2.25 5.86
C LEU A 90 -3.83 -2.30 5.92
N PHE A 91 -3.23 -3.18 5.13
CA PHE A 91 -1.79 -3.24 4.88
C PHE A 91 -1.52 -2.71 3.48
N VAL A 92 -0.59 -1.76 3.33
CA VAL A 92 -0.25 -1.16 2.03
C VAL A 92 1.25 -0.94 1.88
N THR A 93 1.79 -1.19 0.69
CA THR A 93 3.25 -1.14 0.49
C THR A 93 3.82 0.29 0.47
N LEU A 94 2.99 1.31 0.33
CA LEU A 94 3.42 2.71 0.26
C LEU A 94 2.48 3.59 1.08
N GLU A 95 3.03 4.63 1.69
CA GLU A 95 2.29 5.61 2.47
C GLU A 95 1.10 6.20 1.67
N PRO A 96 -0.12 6.16 2.22
CA PRO A 96 -1.30 6.68 1.53
C PRO A 96 -1.23 8.18 1.23
N CYS A 97 -1.72 8.54 0.04
CA CYS A 97 -1.96 9.94 -0.32
C CYS A 97 -3.25 10.48 0.30
N THR A 98 -3.52 11.78 0.11
CA THR A 98 -4.74 12.46 0.63
C THR A 98 -6.04 11.74 0.26
N MET A 99 -6.16 11.30 -1.01
CA MET A 99 -7.35 10.59 -1.49
C MET A 99 -7.56 9.27 -0.76
N CYS A 100 -6.50 8.47 -0.65
CA CYS A 100 -6.57 7.14 -0.04
C CYS A 100 -6.82 7.25 1.45
N LEU A 101 -6.15 8.18 2.15
CA LEU A 101 -6.38 8.42 3.57
C LEU A 101 -7.84 8.84 3.86
N GLY A 102 -8.42 9.72 3.05
CA GLY A 102 -9.84 10.07 3.17
C GLY A 102 -10.75 8.84 3.01
N ALA A 103 -10.47 7.97 2.03
CA ALA A 103 -11.23 6.75 1.83
C ALA A 103 -11.11 5.76 3.00
N ILE A 104 -9.90 5.59 3.55
CA ILE A 104 -9.61 4.75 4.73
C ILE A 104 -10.47 5.20 5.92
N ILE A 105 -10.50 6.51 6.18
CA ILE A 105 -11.30 7.12 7.26
C ILE A 105 -12.80 6.92 7.02
N HIS A 106 -13.28 7.17 5.81
CA HIS A 106 -14.70 7.00 5.47
C HIS A 106 -15.16 5.54 5.56
N ALA A 107 -14.29 4.60 5.20
CA ALA A 107 -14.53 3.17 5.25
C ALA A 107 -14.43 2.58 6.67
N ARG A 108 -13.97 3.35 7.67
CA ARG A 108 -13.83 2.92 9.07
C ARG A 108 -12.79 1.82 9.31
N VAL A 109 -11.73 1.79 8.49
CA VAL A 109 -10.56 0.93 8.73
C VAL A 109 -10.01 1.19 10.14
N SER A 110 -9.89 0.16 10.96
CA SER A 110 -9.47 0.31 12.38
C SER A 110 -7.98 0.56 12.51
N ARG A 111 -7.18 -0.10 11.67
CA ARG A 111 -5.72 -0.03 11.70
C ARG A 111 -5.14 0.02 10.29
N LEU A 112 -4.17 0.91 10.09
CA LEU A 112 -3.40 1.06 8.87
C LEU A 112 -1.94 0.72 9.16
N VAL A 113 -1.40 -0.21 8.39
CA VAL A 113 0.02 -0.53 8.39
C VAL A 113 0.59 -0.25 7.01
N PHE A 114 1.59 0.62 6.90
CA PHE A 114 2.26 0.88 5.62
C PHE A 114 3.77 0.63 5.65
N ALA A 115 4.31 0.15 4.53
CA ALA A 115 5.72 -0.23 4.45
C ALA A 115 6.65 0.98 4.26
N ALA A 116 6.68 1.57 3.06
CA ALA A 116 7.57 2.69 2.73
C ALA A 116 6.84 4.03 2.83
N THR A 117 7.56 5.09 3.21
CA THR A 117 7.07 6.47 3.12
C THR A 117 7.00 6.94 1.66
N GLU A 118 6.10 7.89 1.36
CA GLU A 118 5.95 8.53 0.04
C GLU A 118 6.27 10.03 0.14
N PRO A 119 7.55 10.42 -0.08
CA PRO A 119 8.01 11.77 0.18
C PRO A 119 7.28 12.87 -0.58
N LYS A 120 6.61 12.57 -1.71
CA LYS A 120 5.96 13.59 -2.53
C LYS A 120 4.50 13.84 -2.19
N ALA A 121 3.78 12.82 -1.73
CA ALA A 121 2.33 12.86 -1.64
C ALA A 121 1.76 12.20 -0.37
N GLY A 122 2.59 11.56 0.45
CA GLY A 122 2.16 10.88 1.66
C GLY A 122 1.60 11.85 2.70
N MET A 123 0.44 11.52 3.27
CA MET A 123 -0.33 12.38 4.20
C MET A 123 -0.38 11.85 5.63
N ILE A 124 0.65 11.11 6.04
CA ILE A 124 0.77 10.61 7.41
C ILE A 124 2.10 11.04 8.01
N VAL A 125 3.19 10.78 7.32
CA VAL A 125 4.56 11.07 7.76
C VAL A 125 5.22 12.10 6.85
N SER A 126 5.01 12.01 5.53
CA SER A 126 5.82 12.75 4.58
C SER A 126 5.46 14.23 4.47
N GLN A 127 4.19 14.57 4.20
CA GLN A 127 3.77 15.96 4.01
C GLN A 127 3.18 16.57 5.30
N GLN A 128 2.22 15.88 5.89
CA GLN A 128 1.55 16.29 7.13
C GLN A 128 0.87 15.07 7.72
N ASP A 129 0.84 14.94 9.05
CA ASP A 129 0.03 13.92 9.70
C ASP A 129 -1.45 14.31 9.66
N PHE A 130 -2.14 13.85 8.62
CA PHE A 130 -3.57 14.09 8.43
C PHE A 130 -4.44 13.00 9.08
N SER A 131 -3.82 11.98 9.68
CA SER A 131 -4.53 10.90 10.39
C SER A 131 -5.09 11.36 11.74
N GLN A 132 -4.50 12.41 12.33
CA GLN A 132 -4.81 12.93 13.66
C GLN A 132 -5.68 14.20 13.65
N VAL A 133 -6.27 14.58 12.52
CA VAL A 133 -7.07 15.80 12.42
C VAL A 133 -8.41 15.65 13.13
N THR A 134 -8.81 16.68 13.88
CA THR A 134 -9.95 16.63 14.82
C THR A 134 -11.33 16.73 14.19
N PHE A 135 -11.42 17.05 12.89
CA PHE A 135 -12.70 17.18 12.19
C PHE A 135 -13.23 15.84 11.62
N TYR A 136 -12.44 14.77 11.66
CA TYR A 136 -12.94 13.43 11.35
C TYR A 136 -13.48 12.74 12.61
N ASN A 137 -14.54 11.96 12.44
CA ASN A 137 -15.22 11.23 13.53
C ASN A 137 -14.81 9.75 13.60
N HIS A 138 -13.66 9.39 13.03
CA HIS A 138 -13.08 8.06 13.06
C HIS A 138 -11.61 8.18 13.47
N PHE A 139 -11.20 7.43 14.47
CA PHE A 139 -9.78 7.32 14.85
C PHE A 139 -9.24 6.03 14.27
N LEU A 140 -8.06 6.11 13.63
CA LEU A 140 -7.38 4.94 13.07
C LEU A 140 -6.00 4.79 13.71
N THR A 141 -5.62 3.56 14.06
CA THR A 141 -4.26 3.26 14.50
C THR A 141 -3.35 3.21 13.28
N VAL A 142 -2.21 3.90 13.32
CA VAL A 142 -1.26 3.92 12.21
C VAL A 142 0.09 3.41 12.66
N GLU A 143 0.61 2.42 11.93
CA GLU A 143 1.97 1.91 12.11
C GLU A 143 2.69 1.88 10.77
N GLN A 144 4.02 2.05 10.81
CA GLN A 144 4.81 2.25 9.61
C GLN A 144 6.16 1.54 9.64
N GLY A 145 6.69 1.25 8.46
CA GLY A 145 8.05 0.74 8.30
C GLY A 145 8.15 -0.77 8.13
N LEU A 146 7.03 -1.50 8.22
CA LEU A 146 7.01 -2.96 8.05
C LEU A 146 7.42 -3.32 6.62
N MET A 147 8.56 -3.99 6.45
CA MET A 147 9.12 -4.34 5.14
C MET A 147 9.37 -3.12 4.22
N ALA A 148 9.69 -1.96 4.80
CA ALA A 148 9.92 -0.73 4.06
C ALA A 148 10.99 -0.87 2.97
N GLU A 149 12.07 -1.60 3.24
CA GLU A 149 13.17 -1.75 2.29
C GLU A 149 12.76 -2.55 1.06
N GLN A 150 12.01 -3.64 1.27
CA GLN A 150 11.47 -4.47 0.20
C GLN A 150 10.52 -3.65 -0.71
N SER A 151 9.65 -2.85 -0.11
CA SER A 151 8.75 -1.97 -0.87
C SER A 151 9.52 -0.90 -1.67
N ARG A 152 10.52 -0.26 -1.05
CA ARG A 152 11.37 0.74 -1.74
C ARG A 152 12.11 0.12 -2.91
N ALA A 153 12.68 -1.07 -2.73
CA ALA A 153 13.39 -1.78 -3.79
C ALA A 153 12.46 -2.02 -5.00
N LEU A 154 11.23 -2.48 -4.76
CA LEU A 154 10.25 -2.73 -5.82
C LEU A 154 9.92 -1.46 -6.63
N LEU A 155 9.69 -0.33 -5.96
CA LEU A 155 9.44 0.96 -6.61
C LEU A 155 10.65 1.47 -7.41
N GLN A 156 11.84 1.41 -6.81
CA GLN A 156 13.09 1.85 -7.44
C GLN A 156 13.38 1.04 -8.71
N ASP A 157 13.20 -0.27 -8.62
CA ASP A 157 13.36 -1.20 -9.72
C ASP A 157 12.40 -0.88 -10.86
N PHE A 158 11.13 -0.70 -10.57
CA PHE A 158 10.14 -0.32 -11.58
C PHE A 158 10.51 0.97 -12.31
N PHE A 159 10.84 2.04 -11.58
CA PHE A 159 11.18 3.31 -12.22
C PHE A 159 12.51 3.26 -12.97
N ARG A 160 13.48 2.43 -12.54
CA ARG A 160 14.71 2.20 -13.28
C ARG A 160 14.42 1.58 -14.64
N HIS A 161 13.65 0.48 -14.69
CA HIS A 161 13.25 -0.17 -15.93
C HIS A 161 12.46 0.78 -16.85
N ARG A 162 11.52 1.57 -16.30
CA ARG A 162 10.77 2.57 -17.08
C ARG A 162 11.66 3.62 -17.73
N ARG A 163 12.68 4.11 -17.02
CA ARG A 163 13.65 5.08 -17.57
C ARG A 163 14.49 4.47 -18.70
N GLU A 164 14.92 3.22 -18.54
CA GLU A 164 15.68 2.48 -19.55
C GLU A 164 14.87 2.25 -20.83
N GLN A 165 13.63 1.76 -20.70
CA GLN A 165 12.70 1.59 -21.83
C GLN A 165 12.48 2.90 -22.60
N LYS A 166 12.26 4.01 -21.89
CA LYS A 166 12.09 5.34 -22.50
C LYS A 166 13.35 5.79 -23.25
N LYS A 167 14.54 5.49 -22.72
CA LYS A 167 15.83 5.79 -23.38
C LYS A 167 15.98 4.98 -24.67
N GLN A 168 15.69 3.69 -24.63
CA GLN A 168 15.77 2.80 -25.80
C GLN A 168 14.79 3.23 -26.91
N MET A 169 13.54 3.51 -26.56
CA MET A 169 12.53 3.98 -27.51
C MET A 169 12.93 5.29 -28.18
N ARG A 170 13.52 6.23 -27.43
CA ARG A 170 14.05 7.50 -27.99
C ARG A 170 15.23 7.28 -28.93
N GLN A 171 16.08 6.30 -28.67
CA GLN A 171 17.21 5.96 -29.55
C GLN A 171 16.70 5.35 -30.86
N GLN A 172 15.74 4.42 -30.78
CA GLN A 172 15.11 3.80 -31.95
C GLN A 172 14.42 4.82 -32.87
N LEU A 173 13.70 5.79 -32.29
CA LEU A 173 13.07 6.87 -33.05
C LEU A 173 14.07 7.78 -33.77
N ARG A 174 15.29 7.92 -33.24
CA ARG A 174 16.36 8.73 -33.86
C ARG A 174 17.12 7.99 -34.95
N THR A 175 17.23 6.66 -34.86
CA THR A 175 17.89 5.83 -35.88
C THR A 175 16.99 5.50 -37.06
N ASN A 176 15.67 5.66 -36.90
CA ASN A 176 14.68 5.42 -37.96
C ASN A 176 14.25 6.72 -38.70
N GLN A 177 14.92 7.84 -38.43
CA GLN A 177 14.82 9.12 -39.14
C GLN A 177 16.08 9.33 -39.97
#